data_AF-A0A835B4E4-F1
#
_entry.id   AF-A0A835B4E4-F1
#
_cell.length_a   1.000
_cell.length_b   1.000
_cell.length_c   1.000
_cell.angle_alpha   90.00
_cell.angle_beta   90.00
_cell.angle_gamma   90.00
#
_symmetry.space_group_name_H-M   'P 1'
#
loop_
_entity.id
_entity.type
_entity.pdbx_description
1 polymer ?
#
loop_
_entity_poly.entity_id
_entity_poly.type
_entity_poly.pdbx_seq_one_letter_code
_entity_poly.pdbx_strand_id
1 'polypeptide(L)'
;MESIANPDEKPTTCSVELAGFQGLQPAPSPGATSPAFDLILRVTNGHTFTLRHGGGDVVVSYAGVPLAHGRTPSFELGDKDVVALPVKATGAGAVGIPGDLLLLMTDERRWGVAQLQVEFTVAWNTFACDVELDGNPRVSECYKPTYVN
;
A
#
# COMPACT_ATOMS: atom_id res chain seq x y z
N MET A 1 -21.11 27.67 22.73
CA MET A 1 -21.97 27.10 21.68
C MET A 1 -21.21 25.89 21.18
N GLU A 2 -21.47 24.73 21.77
CA GLU A 2 -20.81 23.48 21.42
C GLU A 2 -21.26 23.09 20.02
N SER A 3 -20.29 22.90 19.12
CA SER A 3 -20.54 22.44 17.77
C SER A 3 -21.20 21.07 17.85
N ILE A 4 -22.37 20.94 17.24
CA ILE A 4 -23.05 19.67 17.08
C ILE A 4 -22.08 18.78 16.29
N ALA A 5 -21.49 17.80 16.98
CA ALA A 5 -20.63 16.80 16.36
C ALA A 5 -21.36 16.25 15.13
N ASN A 6 -20.73 16.38 13.97
CA ASN A 6 -21.26 15.78 12.75
C ASN A 6 -21.35 14.26 13.02
N PRO A 7 -22.53 13.61 12.91
CA PRO A 7 -22.66 12.18 13.21
C PRO A 7 -21.76 11.28 12.33
N ASP A 8 -21.16 11.86 11.29
CA ASP A 8 -20.18 11.26 10.39
C ASP A 8 -18.71 11.50 10.81
N GLU A 9 -18.43 11.51 12.12
CA GLU A 9 -17.10 11.80 12.68
C GLU A 9 -16.05 10.67 12.50
N LYS A 10 -16.44 9.51 11.96
CA LYS A 10 -15.50 8.38 11.77
C LYS A 10 -15.10 8.26 10.30
N PRO A 11 -13.87 8.67 9.92
CA PRO A 11 -13.40 8.56 8.54
C PRO A 11 -13.16 7.11 8.14
N THR A 12 -13.15 6.83 6.84
CA THR A 12 -12.57 5.60 6.30
C THR A 12 -11.14 5.42 6.81
N THR A 13 -10.86 4.26 7.42
CA THR A 13 -9.50 3.85 7.78
C THR A 13 -9.08 2.67 6.93
N CYS A 14 -7.77 2.58 6.69
CA CYS A 14 -7.20 1.48 5.92
C CYS A 14 -5.98 0.91 6.63
N SER A 15 -5.74 -0.38 6.42
CA SER A 15 -4.46 -1.02 6.73
C SER A 15 -4.04 -1.89 5.55
N VAL A 16 -2.74 -2.12 5.40
CA VAL A 16 -2.18 -2.98 4.36
C VAL A 16 -1.35 -4.08 5.00
N GLU A 17 -1.58 -5.31 4.53
CA GLU A 17 -0.72 -6.45 4.78
C GLU A 17 0.12 -6.74 3.53
N LEU A 18 1.43 -6.97 3.72
CA LEU A 18 2.28 -7.58 2.70
C LEU A 18 2.26 -9.10 2.83
N ALA A 19 1.36 -9.75 2.08
CA ALA A 19 1.17 -11.20 2.10
C ALA A 19 2.30 -11.96 1.40
N GLY A 20 2.95 -11.34 0.41
CA GLY A 20 4.06 -11.96 -0.32
C GLY A 20 4.76 -10.98 -1.26
N PHE A 21 6.00 -11.30 -1.62
CA PHE A 21 6.73 -10.57 -2.66
C PHE A 21 7.75 -11.47 -3.36
N GLN A 22 8.13 -11.07 -4.57
CA GLN A 22 9.20 -11.67 -5.37
C GLN A 22 9.84 -10.60 -6.26
N GLY A 23 10.90 -10.95 -6.99
CA GLY A 23 11.50 -10.03 -7.97
C GLY A 23 12.46 -8.99 -7.38
N LEU A 24 12.83 -9.13 -6.10
CA LEU A 24 13.80 -8.26 -5.42
C LEU A 24 15.26 -8.70 -5.63
N GLN A 25 15.60 -9.07 -6.87
CA GLN A 25 16.96 -9.43 -7.29
C GLN A 25 17.65 -8.24 -7.99
N PRO A 26 19.00 -8.19 -8.05
CA PRO A 26 19.72 -7.17 -8.78
C PRO A 26 19.38 -7.15 -10.28
N ALA A 27 19.29 -5.95 -10.83
CA ALA A 27 19.24 -5.69 -12.26
C ALA A 27 20.65 -5.36 -12.82
N PRO A 28 21.08 -5.94 -13.96
CA PRO A 28 20.56 -7.13 -14.61
C PRO A 28 21.21 -8.40 -14.03
N SER A 29 20.41 -9.36 -13.55
CA SER A 29 20.89 -10.71 -13.19
C SER A 29 20.17 -11.77 -14.02
N PRO A 30 20.85 -12.84 -14.47
CA PRO A 30 20.21 -13.92 -15.21
C PRO A 30 19.06 -14.52 -14.40
N GLY A 31 17.85 -14.48 -14.93
CA GLY A 31 16.64 -14.97 -14.25
C GLY A 31 15.99 -13.99 -13.26
N ALA A 32 16.46 -12.73 -13.18
CA ALA A 32 15.71 -11.69 -12.49
C ALA A 32 14.30 -11.56 -13.08
N THR A 33 13.32 -11.41 -12.19
CA THR A 33 11.93 -11.13 -12.55
C THR A 33 11.57 -9.72 -12.13
N SER A 34 10.49 -9.19 -12.69
CA SER A 34 9.97 -7.90 -12.25
C SER A 34 9.50 -8.01 -10.78
N PRO A 35 9.75 -6.98 -9.95
CA PRO A 35 9.21 -6.90 -8.60
C PRO A 35 7.70 -7.14 -8.63
N ALA A 36 7.21 -8.00 -7.75
CA ALA A 36 5.80 -8.25 -7.60
C ALA A 36 5.45 -8.41 -6.13
N PHE A 37 4.31 -7.84 -5.75
CA PHE A 37 3.84 -7.78 -4.38
C PHE A 37 2.38 -8.22 -4.33
N ASP A 38 2.11 -9.16 -3.43
CA ASP A 38 0.77 -9.59 -3.08
C ASP A 38 0.39 -8.87 -1.78
N LEU A 39 -0.63 -8.02 -1.86
CA LEU A 39 -1.09 -7.15 -0.79
C LEU A 39 -2.52 -7.53 -0.39
N ILE A 40 -2.84 -7.38 0.90
CA ILE A 40 -4.22 -7.39 1.39
C ILE A 40 -4.54 -6.01 1.93
N LEU A 41 -5.40 -5.29 1.22
CA LEU A 41 -5.90 -3.99 1.63
C LEU A 41 -7.15 -4.17 2.48
N ARG A 42 -7.11 -3.78 3.74
CA ARG A 42 -8.27 -3.75 4.62
C ARG A 42 -8.85 -2.34 4.63
N VAL A 43 -10.13 -2.20 4.28
CA VAL A 43 -10.85 -0.92 4.30
C VAL A 43 -11.99 -1.01 5.31
N THR A 44 -11.99 -0.12 6.30
CA THR A 44 -13.10 0.00 7.26
C THR A 44 -13.92 1.24 6.92
N ASN A 45 -15.20 1.05 6.63
CA ASN A 45 -16.11 2.16 6.40
C ASN A 45 -16.58 2.72 7.74
N GLY A 46 -15.96 3.81 8.19
CA GLY A 46 -16.38 4.52 9.39
C GLY A 46 -17.69 5.29 9.24
N HIS A 47 -18.20 5.48 8.03
CA HIS A 47 -19.34 6.37 7.75
C HIS A 47 -20.70 5.74 8.11
N THR A 48 -21.75 6.57 8.16
CA THR A 48 -23.16 6.11 8.29
C THR A 48 -23.84 5.88 6.94
N PHE A 49 -23.07 5.79 5.86
CA PHE A 49 -23.55 5.56 4.51
C PHE A 49 -22.66 4.54 3.79
N THR A 50 -23.18 3.95 2.72
CA THR A 50 -22.46 2.99 1.88
C THR A 50 -21.30 3.64 1.11
N LEU A 51 -20.11 3.06 1.20
CA LEU A 51 -18.95 3.45 0.41
C LEU A 51 -18.95 2.70 -0.92
N ARG A 52 -18.87 3.42 -2.04
CA ARG A 52 -18.73 2.85 -3.39
C ARG A 52 -17.37 3.25 -3.96
N HIS A 53 -16.60 2.28 -4.44
CA HIS A 53 -15.29 2.51 -5.05
C HIS A 53 -15.20 1.77 -6.39
N GLY A 54 -14.83 2.47 -7.45
CA GLY A 54 -14.68 1.91 -8.81
C GLY A 54 -13.35 1.19 -9.06
N GLY A 55 -12.52 1.05 -8.01
CA GLY A 55 -11.12 0.67 -8.11
C GLY A 55 -10.21 1.89 -8.29
N GLY A 56 -8.99 1.80 -7.78
CA GLY A 56 -8.03 2.89 -7.76
C GLY A 56 -6.61 2.38 -7.96
N ASP A 57 -5.71 3.26 -8.40
CA ASP A 57 -4.32 2.90 -8.63
C ASP A 57 -3.62 2.59 -7.30
N VAL A 58 -2.68 1.66 -7.37
CA VAL A 58 -1.79 1.29 -6.27
C VAL A 58 -0.35 1.41 -6.74
N VAL A 59 0.48 2.08 -5.96
CA VAL A 59 1.92 2.19 -6.21
C VAL A 59 2.65 1.62 -5.02
N VAL A 60 3.57 0.69 -5.28
CA VAL A 60 4.51 0.18 -4.27
C VAL A 60 5.87 0.76 -4.58
N SER A 61 6.43 1.49 -3.62
CA SER A 61 7.69 2.20 -3.73
C SER A 61 8.67 1.79 -2.64
N TYR A 62 9.95 1.94 -2.91
CA TYR A 62 11.02 1.80 -1.92
C TYR A 62 11.94 3.03 -1.99
N ALA A 63 12.18 3.69 -0.86
CA ALA A 63 12.95 4.95 -0.81
C ALA A 63 12.48 6.00 -1.85
N GLY A 64 11.17 6.10 -2.08
CA GLY A 64 10.55 7.00 -3.06
C GLY A 64 10.63 6.54 -4.53
N VAL A 65 11.28 5.42 -4.83
CA VAL A 65 11.37 4.85 -6.18
C VAL A 65 10.23 3.84 -6.40
N PRO A 66 9.34 4.04 -7.40
CA PRO A 66 8.29 3.08 -7.72
C PRO A 66 8.88 1.74 -8.19
N LEU A 67 8.47 0.65 -7.54
CA LEU A 67 8.88 -0.72 -7.87
C LEU A 67 7.80 -1.47 -8.64
N ALA A 68 6.53 -1.22 -8.31
CA ALA A 68 5.40 -1.93 -8.89
C ALA A 68 4.12 -1.10 -8.88
N HIS A 69 3.25 -1.37 -9.85
CA HIS A 69 1.93 -0.78 -9.97
C HIS A 69 0.85 -1.85 -9.94
N GLY A 70 -0.29 -1.53 -9.34
CA GLY A 70 -1.46 -2.39 -9.27
C GLY A 70 -2.75 -1.57 -9.27
N ARG A 71 -3.87 -2.25 -9.04
CA ARG A 71 -5.18 -1.59 -8.92
C ARG A 71 -6.01 -2.27 -7.85
N THR A 72 -6.67 -1.50 -7.00
CA THR A 72 -7.67 -2.04 -6.08
C THR A 72 -8.89 -2.52 -6.87
N PRO A 73 -9.53 -3.64 -6.48
CA PRO A 73 -10.83 -4.02 -7.03
C PRO A 73 -11.89 -2.95 -6.80
N SER A 74 -12.95 -2.99 -7.60
CA SER A 74 -14.18 -2.26 -7.27
C SER A 74 -14.89 -2.95 -6.11
N PHE A 75 -15.55 -2.16 -5.26
CA PHE A 75 -16.34 -2.68 -4.16
C PHE A 75 -17.46 -1.73 -3.76
N GLU A 76 -18.44 -2.29 -3.07
CA GLU A 76 -19.47 -1.58 -2.33
C GLU A 76 -19.41 -2.08 -0.89
N LEU A 77 -19.34 -1.17 0.08
CA LEU A 77 -19.17 -1.48 1.49
C LEU A 77 -20.24 -0.79 2.32
N GLY A 78 -20.99 -1.57 3.11
CA GLY A 78 -22.05 -1.07 3.98
C GLY A 78 -21.54 -0.07 5.03
N ASP A 79 -22.46 0.62 5.69
CA ASP A 79 -22.11 1.50 6.80
C ASP A 79 -21.52 0.70 7.97
N LYS A 80 -20.46 1.23 8.58
CA LYS A 80 -19.73 0.58 9.69
C LYS A 80 -19.15 -0.81 9.36
N ASP A 81 -19.08 -1.17 8.09
CA ASP A 81 -18.62 -2.48 7.62
C ASP A 81 -17.13 -2.48 7.25
N VAL A 82 -16.58 -3.67 6.99
CA VAL A 82 -15.17 -3.88 6.65
C VAL A 82 -14.98 -4.90 5.53
N VAL A 83 -14.02 -4.62 4.65
CA VAL A 83 -13.63 -5.53 3.57
C VAL A 83 -12.12 -5.71 3.54
N ALA A 84 -11.68 -6.91 3.15
CA ALA A 84 -10.30 -7.22 2.81
C ALA A 84 -10.21 -7.52 1.32
N LEU A 85 -9.38 -6.76 0.60
CA LEU A 85 -9.27 -6.79 -0.85
C LEU A 85 -7.88 -7.29 -1.24
N PRO A 86 -7.79 -8.39 -2.01
CA PRO A 86 -6.51 -8.81 -2.57
C PRO A 86 -6.10 -7.83 -3.68
N VAL A 87 -4.85 -7.37 -3.62
CA VAL A 87 -4.26 -6.47 -4.60
C VAL A 87 -2.94 -7.08 -5.05
N LYS A 88 -2.75 -7.16 -6.37
CA LYS A 88 -1.48 -7.55 -6.97
C LYS A 88 -0.84 -6.34 -7.63
N ALA A 89 0.38 -6.03 -7.24
CA ALA A 89 1.21 -5.00 -7.87
C ALA A 89 2.39 -5.65 -8.58
N THR A 90 2.66 -5.23 -9.82
CA THR A 90 3.76 -5.77 -10.64
C THR A 90 4.58 -4.64 -11.27
N GLY A 91 5.91 -4.81 -11.31
CA GLY A 91 6.84 -3.91 -12.00
C GLY A 91 6.62 -3.93 -13.51
N ALA A 92 6.44 -2.76 -14.12
CA ALA A 92 6.24 -2.63 -15.55
C ALA A 92 7.58 -2.71 -16.30
N GLY A 93 7.96 -3.92 -16.74
CA GLY A 93 9.10 -4.11 -17.65
C GLY A 93 10.49 -3.94 -17.03
N ALA A 94 10.60 -3.52 -15.76
CA ALA A 94 11.85 -3.57 -15.01
C ALA A 94 12.23 -5.02 -14.68
N VAL A 95 13.50 -5.38 -14.89
CA VAL A 95 14.05 -6.71 -14.60
C VAL A 95 14.94 -6.56 -13.36
N GLY A 96 14.37 -6.76 -12.17
CA GLY A 96 15.05 -6.55 -10.89
C GLY A 96 15.10 -5.09 -10.41
N ILE A 97 15.87 -4.87 -9.35
CA ILE A 97 16.03 -3.59 -8.65
C ILE A 97 17.36 -2.93 -9.09
N PRO A 98 17.39 -1.60 -9.34
CA PRO A 98 18.64 -0.85 -9.56
C PRO A 98 19.68 -1.11 -8.45
N GLY A 99 20.96 -1.22 -8.81
CA GLY A 99 21.99 -1.71 -7.88
C GLY A 99 22.22 -0.86 -6.64
N ASP A 100 22.10 0.46 -6.77
CA ASP A 100 22.14 1.42 -5.66
C ASP A 100 20.95 1.24 -4.71
N LEU A 101 19.74 1.13 -5.27
CA LEU A 101 18.51 0.90 -4.53
C LEU A 101 18.52 -0.47 -3.82
N LEU A 102 19.07 -1.50 -4.48
CA LEU A 102 19.22 -2.82 -3.89
C LEU A 102 20.24 -2.81 -2.74
N LEU A 103 21.34 -2.07 -2.87
CA LEU A 103 22.35 -1.96 -1.81
C LEU A 103 21.76 -1.28 -0.58
N LEU A 104 21.03 -0.17 -0.77
CA LEU A 104 20.29 0.49 0.30
C LEU A 104 19.30 -0.49 0.96
N MET A 105 18.48 -1.16 0.15
CA MET A 105 17.52 -2.15 0.65
C MET A 105 18.19 -3.27 1.43
N THR A 106 19.32 -3.77 0.97
CA THR A 106 20.06 -4.84 1.64
C THR A 106 20.61 -4.38 3.00
N ASP A 107 21.09 -3.14 3.10
CA ASP A 107 21.58 -2.60 4.37
C ASP A 107 20.43 -2.36 5.35
N GLU A 108 19.34 -1.73 4.92
CA GLU A 108 18.17 -1.47 5.77
C GLU A 108 17.49 -2.76 6.24
N ARG A 109 17.46 -3.82 5.41
CA ARG A 109 16.97 -5.14 5.82
C ARG A 109 17.84 -5.77 6.90
N ARG A 110 19.17 -5.59 6.87
CA ARG A 110 20.08 -6.10 7.92
C ARG A 110 19.80 -5.46 9.27
N TRP A 111 19.36 -4.20 9.28
CA TRP A 111 19.00 -3.47 10.50
C TRP A 111 17.52 -3.59 10.86
N GLY A 112 16.71 -4.27 10.05
CA GLY A 112 15.28 -4.45 10.29
C GLY A 112 14.45 -3.17 10.06
N VAL A 113 14.92 -2.23 9.25
CA VAL A 113 14.27 -0.93 9.01
C VAL A 113 13.80 -0.73 7.58
N ALA A 114 13.96 -1.74 6.72
CA ALA A 114 13.49 -1.68 5.33
C ALA A 114 11.96 -1.64 5.25
N GLN A 115 11.42 -0.56 4.71
CA GLN A 115 9.97 -0.34 4.57
C GLN A 115 9.60 -0.07 3.10
N LEU A 116 8.52 -0.70 2.65
CA LEU A 116 7.84 -0.33 1.42
C LEU A 116 6.81 0.74 1.73
N GLN A 117 6.71 1.73 0.85
CA GLN A 117 5.58 2.64 0.88
C GLN A 117 4.53 2.16 -0.11
N VAL A 118 3.31 1.93 0.37
CA VAL A 118 2.16 1.57 -0.47
C VAL A 118 1.20 2.75 -0.51
N GLU A 119 1.06 3.38 -1.67
CA GLU A 119 0.12 4.48 -1.90
C GLU A 119 -1.05 4.00 -2.76
N PHE A 120 -2.27 4.37 -2.38
CA PHE A 120 -3.47 4.04 -3.14
C PHE A 120 -4.63 5.01 -2.88
N THR A 121 -5.65 4.93 -3.72
CA THR A 121 -6.90 5.69 -3.55
C THR A 121 -8.07 4.79 -3.18
N VAL A 122 -8.85 5.22 -2.19
CA VAL A 122 -10.13 4.63 -1.82
C VAL A 122 -11.15 5.75 -1.71
N ALA A 123 -12.22 5.65 -2.50
CA ALA A 123 -13.25 6.67 -2.63
C ALA A 123 -12.63 8.05 -2.99
N TRP A 124 -12.73 9.03 -2.09
CA TRP A 124 -12.22 10.41 -2.27
C TRP A 124 -10.91 10.68 -1.54
N ASN A 125 -10.27 9.68 -0.92
CA ASN A 125 -9.02 9.87 -0.20
C ASN A 125 -7.88 9.08 -0.82
N THR A 126 -6.69 9.67 -0.75
CA THR A 126 -5.41 8.96 -0.92
C THR A 126 -4.93 8.50 0.45
N PHE A 127 -4.37 7.30 0.50
CA PHE A 127 -3.75 6.72 1.66
C PHE A 127 -2.33 6.26 1.32
N ALA A 128 -1.45 6.36 2.30
CA ALA A 128 -0.11 5.79 2.28
C ALA A 128 0.08 4.90 3.52
N CYS A 129 0.81 3.80 3.39
CA CYS A 129 1.18 2.94 4.51
C CYS A 129 2.64 2.53 4.35
N ASP A 130 3.40 2.60 5.43
CA ASP A 130 4.80 2.21 5.47
C ASP A 130 4.88 0.78 6.05
N VAL A 131 5.06 -0.20 5.17
CA VAL A 131 4.98 -1.63 5.47
C VAL A 131 6.38 -2.22 5.60
N GLU A 132 6.70 -2.78 6.77
CA GLU A 132 7.98 -3.46 6.99
C GLU A 132 8.14 -4.66 6.05
N LEU A 133 9.24 -4.67 5.30
CA LEU A 133 9.48 -5.66 4.26
C LEU A 133 9.70 -7.07 4.84
N ASP A 134 10.38 -7.16 5.98
CA ASP A 134 10.69 -8.42 6.67
C ASP A 134 10.00 -8.59 8.02
N GLY A 135 9.07 -7.69 8.35
CA GLY A 135 8.32 -7.73 9.60
C GLY A 135 7.52 -9.01 9.80
N ASN A 136 7.08 -9.26 11.03
CA ASN A 136 6.13 -10.32 11.36
C ASN A 136 5.25 -9.91 12.56
N PRO A 137 3.97 -9.54 12.35
CA PRO A 137 3.24 -9.52 11.07
C PRO A 137 3.62 -8.32 10.19
N ARG A 138 3.49 -8.45 8.86
CA ARG A 138 3.74 -7.37 7.89
C ARG A 138 2.52 -6.51 7.65
N VAL A 139 1.95 -5.96 8.72
CA VAL A 139 0.71 -5.17 8.67
C VAL A 139 0.99 -3.77 9.16
N SER A 140 0.55 -2.77 8.39
CA SER A 140 0.66 -1.36 8.78
C SER A 140 -0.67 -0.65 8.61
N GLU A 141 -0.99 0.19 9.59
CA GLU A 141 -2.08 1.17 9.46
C GLU A 141 -1.67 2.27 8.48
N CYS A 142 -2.64 2.75 7.71
CA CYS A 142 -2.40 3.75 6.68
C CYS A 142 -2.79 5.14 7.19
N TYR A 143 -2.09 6.15 6.67
CA TYR A 143 -2.33 7.56 6.94
C TYR A 143 -2.71 8.28 5.64
N LYS A 144 -3.28 9.48 5.79
CA LYS A 144 -3.50 10.38 4.65
C LYS A 144 -2.23 11.19 4.45
N PRO A 145 -1.52 11.06 3.33
CA PRO A 145 -0.29 11.82 3.10
C PRO A 145 -0.61 13.31 3.03
N THR A 146 0.20 14.13 3.71
CA THR A 146 0.17 15.59 3.57
C THR A 146 1.08 15.98 2.41
N TYR A 147 0.49 16.30 1.26
CA TYR A 147 1.26 16.91 0.17
C TYR A 147 1.51 18.38 0.51
N VAL A 148 2.78 18.74 0.70
CA VAL A 148 3.20 20.14 0.78
C VAL A 148 3.45 20.59 -0.65
N ASN A 149 2.60 21.50 -1.15
CA ASN A 149 2.79 22.16 -2.44
C ASN A 149 3.91 23.19 -2.37
#